data_AF-A0A6J1LXH5-F1
#
_entry.id   AF-A0A6J1LXH5-F1
#
_cell.length_a   1.000
_cell.length_b   1.000
_cell.length_c   1.000
_cell.angle_alpha   90.00
_cell.angle_beta   90.00
_cell.angle_gamma   90.00
#
_symmetry.space_group_name_H-M   'P 1'
#
loop_
_entity.id
_entity.type
_entity.pdbx_description
1 polymer ?
#
loop_
_entity_poly.entity_id
_entity_poly.type
_entity_poly.pdbx_seq_one_letter_code
_entity_poly.pdbx_strand_id
1 'polypeptide(L)' 'MTDLRNEMDSDLDQNYSLNSNADPKNMQELTIYNVQDKFQTMSDQIITRIDDMGNRIDDLEKSIADLMNQAGVEGTAPEK' A
#
# COMPACT_ATOMS: atom_id res chain seq x y z
N MET A 1 -31.14 -59.22 7.45
CA MET A 1 -29.69 -58.94 7.41
C MET A 1 -29.43 -57.82 6.40
N THR A 2 -29.98 -56.62 6.62
CA THR A 2 -29.88 -55.51 5.65
C THR A 2 -29.65 -54.14 6.30
N ASP A 3 -29.33 -54.07 7.59
CA ASP A 3 -29.24 -52.80 8.33
C ASP A 3 -27.80 -52.41 8.68
N LEU A 4 -26.88 -52.49 7.71
CA LEU A 4 -25.48 -52.06 7.87
C LEU A 4 -24.98 -51.15 6.74
N ARG A 5 -25.84 -50.80 5.77
CA ARG A 5 -25.45 -50.05 4.57
C ARG A 5 -25.96 -48.60 4.56
N ASN A 6 -26.63 -48.16 5.62
CA ASN A 6 -27.25 -46.84 5.70
C ASN A 6 -26.51 -45.85 6.62
N GLU A 7 -25.43 -46.28 7.30
CA GLU A 7 -24.65 -45.40 8.19
C GLU A 7 -23.40 -44.82 7.51
N MET A 8 -22.84 -45.48 6.49
CA MET A 8 -21.63 -44.99 5.80
C MET A 8 -21.88 -43.84 4.80
N ASP A 9 -23.12 -43.60 4.40
CA ASP A 9 -23.46 -42.51 3.45
C ASP A 9 -23.64 -41.17 4.18
N SER A 10 -23.97 -41.19 5.48
CA SER A 10 -24.17 -39.98 6.28
C SER A 10 -22.86 -39.27 6.66
N ASP A 11 -21.74 -39.99 6.72
CA ASP A 11 -20.44 -39.43 7.09
C ASP A 11 -19.71 -38.77 5.91
N LEU A 12 -20.00 -39.20 4.67
CA LEU A 12 -19.45 -38.56 3.47
C LEU A 12 -20.12 -37.21 3.18
N ASP A 13 -21.43 -37.08 3.42
CA ASP A 13 -22.17 -35.83 3.18
C ASP A 13 -21.89 -34.75 4.24
N GLN A 14 -21.56 -35.14 5.49
CA GLN A 14 -21.17 -34.16 6.52
C GLN A 14 -19.79 -33.53 6.27
N ASN A 15 -18.88 -34.25 5.61
CA ASN A 15 -17.52 -33.76 5.37
C ASN A 15 -17.43 -32.71 4.24
N TYR A 16 -18.30 -32.79 3.22
CA TYR A 16 -18.37 -31.75 2.18
C TYR A 16 -19.04 -30.44 2.65
N SER A 17 -19.81 -30.48 3.75
CA SER A 17 -20.47 -29.31 4.32
C SER A 17 -19.56 -28.49 5.25
N LEU A 18 -18.53 -29.12 5.84
CA LEU A 18 -17.63 -28.48 6.80
C LEU A 18 -16.57 -27.55 6.17
N ASN A 19 -16.38 -27.60 4.85
CA ASN A 19 -15.45 -26.70 4.13
C ASN A 19 -16.16 -25.55 3.39
N SER A 20 -17.50 -25.50 3.41
CA SER A 20 -18.29 -24.50 2.69
C SER A 20 -18.65 -23.26 3.53
N ASN A 21 -18.12 -23.16 4.76
CA ASN A 21 -18.44 -22.10 5.72
C ASN A 21 -17.45 -20.92 5.73
N ALA A 22 -16.61 -20.77 4.69
CA ALA A 22 -15.99 -19.47 4.45
C ALA A 22 -17.07 -18.55 3.84
N ASP A 23 -17.83 -17.86 4.70
CA ASP A 23 -18.85 -16.90 4.27
C ASP A 23 -18.20 -15.96 3.23
N PRO A 24 -18.71 -15.91 1.99
CA PRO A 24 -18.09 -15.10 0.93
C PRO A 24 -17.99 -13.61 1.32
N LYS A 25 -18.84 -13.14 2.26
CA LYS A 25 -18.71 -11.79 2.82
C LYS A 25 -17.43 -11.62 3.64
N ASN A 26 -17.05 -12.60 4.45
CA ASN A 26 -15.80 -12.58 5.23
C ASN A 26 -14.56 -12.61 4.32
N MET A 27 -14.59 -13.40 3.24
CA MET A 27 -13.49 -13.41 2.26
C MET A 27 -13.38 -12.09 1.49
N GLN A 28 -14.51 -11.49 1.12
CA GLN A 28 -14.54 -10.18 0.47
C GLN A 28 -14.00 -9.09 1.40
N GLU A 29 -14.39 -9.10 2.67
CA GLU A 29 -13.95 -8.14 3.68
C GLU A 29 -12.43 -8.27 3.94
N LEU A 30 -11.93 -9.51 4.10
CA LEU A 30 -10.49 -9.78 4.23
C LEU A 30 -9.69 -9.29 3.02
N THR A 31 -10.23 -9.44 1.81
CA THR A 31 -9.58 -8.97 0.58
C THR A 31 -9.53 -7.44 0.53
N ILE A 32 -10.62 -6.76 0.93
CA ILE A 32 -10.66 -5.30 0.99
C ILE A 32 -9.65 -4.78 2.01
N TYR A 33 -9.59 -5.36 3.21
CA TYR A 33 -8.59 -4.99 4.21
C TYR A 33 -7.17 -5.17 3.70
N ASN A 34 -6.88 -6.27 2.99
CA ASN A 34 -5.56 -6.52 2.44
C ASN A 34 -5.17 -5.49 1.37
N VAL A 35 -6.10 -5.13 0.49
CA VAL A 35 -5.87 -4.10 -0.53
C VAL A 35 -5.69 -2.72 0.11
N GLN A 36 -6.47 -2.41 1.14
CA GLN A 36 -6.36 -1.15 1.88
C GLN A 36 -5.01 -1.03 2.59
N ASP A 37 -4.56 -2.08 3.27
CA ASP A 37 -3.25 -2.13 3.95
C ASP A 37 -2.09 -1.95 2.95
N LYS A 38 -2.16 -2.63 1.81
CA LYS A 38 -1.20 -2.47 0.71
C LYS A 38 -1.21 -1.05 0.16
N PHE A 39 -2.39 -0.47 -0.07
CA PHE A 39 -2.52 0.89 -0.56
C PHE A 39 -1.94 1.89 0.44
N GLN A 40 -2.25 1.74 1.73
CA GLN A 40 -1.69 2.59 2.79
C GLN A 40 -0.16 2.50 2.82
N THR A 41 0.39 1.29 2.80
CA THR A 41 1.85 1.08 2.76
C THR A 41 2.49 1.75 1.54
N MET A 42 1.85 1.65 0.36
CA MET A 42 2.33 2.33 -0.85
C MET A 42 2.23 3.85 -0.71
N SER A 43 1.14 4.37 -0.17
CA SER A 43 0.97 5.81 0.09
C SER A 43 2.04 6.34 1.03
N ASP A 44 2.33 5.63 2.12
CA ASP A 44 3.35 6.02 3.10
C ASP A 44 4.73 6.10 2.44
N GLN A 45 5.07 5.11 1.59
CA GLN A 45 6.33 5.13 0.83
C GLN A 45 6.42 6.31 -0.15
N ILE A 46 5.30 6.68 -0.79
CA ILE A 46 5.25 7.84 -1.69
C ILE A 46 5.48 9.12 -0.89
N ILE A 47 4.84 9.27 0.27
CA ILE A 47 5.01 10.42 1.16
C ILE A 47 6.48 10.54 1.60
N THR A 48 7.10 9.46 2.06
CA THR A 48 8.52 9.47 2.45
C THR A 48 9.42 9.94 1.29
N ARG A 49 9.17 9.47 0.07
CA ARG A 49 9.94 9.90 -1.11
C ARG A 49 9.72 11.39 -1.44
N ILE A 50 8.50 11.90 -1.23
CA ILE A 50 8.20 13.32 -1.43
C ILE A 50 8.95 14.16 -0.40
N ASP A 51 8.96 13.75 0.86
CA ASP A 51 9.69 14.44 1.93
C ASP A 51 11.20 14.46 1.63
N ASP A 52 11.76 13.32 1.19
CA ASP A 52 13.17 13.25 0.75
C ASP A 52 13.47 14.16 -0.44
N MET A 53 12.55 14.24 -1.41
CA MET A 53 12.68 15.16 -2.54
C MET A 53 12.59 16.62 -2.10
N GLY A 54 11.74 16.95 -1.12
CA GLY A 54 11.64 18.28 -0.52
C GLY A 54 12.97 18.71 0.10
N ASN A 55 13.56 17.87 0.96
CA ASN A 55 14.87 18.15 1.56
C ASN A 55 15.97 18.39 0.51
N ARG A 56 15.96 17.59 -0.57
CA ARG A 56 16.93 17.76 -1.67
C ARG A 56 16.71 19.05 -2.45
N ILE A 57 15.46 19.50 -2.59
CA ILE A 57 15.14 20.80 -3.20
C ILE A 57 15.69 21.91 -2.33
N ASP A 58 15.48 21.87 -1.01
CA ASP A 58 16.00 22.88 -0.08
C ASP A 58 17.54 22.98 -0.16
N ASP A 59 18.23 21.84 -0.22
CA ASP A 59 19.69 21.78 -0.39
C ASP A 59 20.14 22.38 -1.74
N LEU A 60 19.37 22.14 -2.82
CA LEU A 60 19.64 22.72 -4.13
C LEU A 60 19.40 24.24 -4.13
N GLU A 61 18.32 24.72 -3.52
CA GLU A 61 18.02 26.14 -3.37
C GLU A 61 19.14 26.87 -2.62
N LYS A 62 19.63 26.27 -1.53
CA LYS A 62 20.78 26.80 -0.79
C LYS A 62 22.05 26.81 -1.63
N SER A 63 22.34 25.72 -2.34
CA SER A 63 23.52 25.63 -3.20
C SER A 63 23.49 26.68 -4.33
N ILE A 64 22.31 26.93 -4.89
CA ILE A 64 22.11 27.97 -5.91
C ILE A 64 22.30 29.36 -5.31
N ALA A 65 21.73 29.64 -4.14
CA ALA A 65 21.91 30.92 -3.45
C ALA A 65 23.40 31.20 -3.16
N ASP A 66 24.12 30.19 -2.65
CA ASP A 66 25.56 30.30 -2.40
C ASP A 66 26.35 30.53 -3.69
N LEU A 67 26.00 29.85 -4.79
CA LEU A 67 26.61 30.08 -6.10
C LEU A 67 26.30 31.47 -6.67
N MET A 68 25.07 31.97 -6.53
CA MET A 68 24.69 33.32 -6.94
C MET A 68 25.47 34.39 -6.14
N ASN A 69 25.65 34.17 -4.84
CA ASN A 69 26.44 35.05 -3.99
C ASN A 69 27.93 35.01 -4.36
N GLN A 70 28.50 33.81 -4.59
CA GLN A 70 29.91 33.63 -4.98
C GLN A 70 30.23 34.18 -6.38
N ALA A 71 29.31 34.04 -7.33
CA ALA A 71 29.46 34.57 -8.67
C ALA A 71 29.24 36.10 -8.73
N GLY A 72 28.91 36.74 -7.61
CA GLY A 72 28.69 38.19 -7.54
C GLY A 72 27.50 38.64 -8.39
N VAL A 73 26.50 37.76 -8.61
CA VAL A 73 25.34 38.08 -9.46
C VAL A 73 24.33 39.00 -8.76
N GLU A 74 24.63 39.44 -7.53
CA GLU A 74 24.04 40.62 -6.90
C GLU A 74 24.44 41.89 -7.67
N GLY A 75 23.93 42.10 -8.88
CA GLY A 75 24.30 43.31 -9.63
C GLY A 75 23.77 43.51 -11.05
N THR A 76 22.99 42.59 -11.63
CA THR A 76 22.40 42.84 -12.96
C THR A 76 20.88 42.68 -12.95
N ALA A 77 20.20 43.42 -12.08
CA ALA A 77 18.89 43.90 -12.47
C ALA A 77 19.12 44.89 -13.64
N PRO A 78 18.52 44.70 -14.82
CA PRO A 78 18.53 45.75 -15.82
C PRO A 78 17.64 46.87 -15.25
N GLU A 79 18.27 47.89 -14.70
CA GLU A 79 17.61 49.17 -14.50
C GLU A 79 17.41 49.79 -15.89
N LYS A 80 16.26 49.49 -16.52
CA LYS A 80 15.53 50.35 -17.46
C LYS A 80 14.22 49.73 -17.92
#